data_AF-A0A7Z9LQM9-F1
#
_entry.id   AF-A0A7Z9LQM9-F1
#
_cell.length_a   1.000
_cell.length_b   1.000
_cell.length_c   1.000
_cell.angle_alpha   90.00
_cell.angle_beta   90.00
_cell.angle_gamma   90.00
#
_symmetry.space_group_name_H-M   'P 1'
#
loop_
_entity.id
_entity.type
_entity.pdbx_description
1 polymer ?
#
loop_
_entity_poly.entity_id
_entity_poly.type
_entity_poly.pdbx_seq_one_letter_code
_entity_poly.pdbx_strand_id
1 'polypeptide(L)' 'LITDHNVRETLTITDRAYILNDGSIMTEGTPQEIAEDPLAREIYLGESFKMDFTK' A
#
# COMPACT_ATOMS: atom_id res chain seq x y z
N LEU A 1 0.84 1.75 15.01
CA LEU A 1 1.22 2.57 13.84
C LEU A 1 2.65 2.23 13.50
N ILE A 2 2.90 1.75 12.28
CA ILE A 2 4.23 1.43 11.76
C ILE A 2 4.47 2.25 10.50
N THR A 3 5.74 2.55 10.21
CA THR A 3 6.15 3.22 8.96
C THR A 3 7.39 2.51 8.46
N ASP A 4 7.43 2.21 7.18
CA ASP A 4 8.53 1.50 6.54
C ASP A 4 8.61 1.93 5.07
N HIS A 5 9.78 1.76 4.46
CA HIS A 5 9.96 1.92 3.03
C HIS A 5 9.57 0.65 2.27
N ASN A 6 9.56 -0.51 2.92
CA ASN A 6 9.15 -1.77 2.35
C ASN A 6 7.62 -1.94 2.43
N VAL A 7 6.95 -1.26 1.50
CA VAL A 7 5.49 -1.12 1.51
C VAL A 7 4.78 -2.47 1.35
N ARG A 8 5.37 -3.45 0.66
CA ARG A 8 4.71 -4.74 0.36
C ARG A 8 4.48 -5.57 1.62
N GLU A 9 5.54 -5.78 2.40
CA GLU A 9 5.54 -6.54 3.65
C GLU A 9 4.77 -5.78 4.74
N THR A 10 4.81 -4.45 4.69
CA THR A 10 4.01 -3.63 5.61
C THR A 10 2.53 -3.85 5.37
N LEU A 11 2.09 -3.82 4.12
CA LEU A 11 0.69 -4.01 3.76
C LEU A 11 0.18 -5.43 4.08
N THR A 12 1.03 -6.47 4.14
CA THR A 12 0.57 -7.83 4.48
C THR A 12 0.28 -8.03 5.97
N ILE A 13 0.82 -7.18 6.84
CA ILE A 13 0.67 -7.31 8.31
C ILE A 13 -0.23 -6.23 8.93
N THR A 14 -0.74 -5.31 8.13
CA THR A 14 -1.59 -4.19 8.61
C THR A 14 -3.03 -4.33 8.16
N ASP A 15 -3.98 -3.96 9.02
CA ASP A 15 -5.40 -3.90 8.63
C ASP A 15 -5.74 -2.65 7.82
N ARG A 16 -4.99 -1.55 8.01
CA ARG A 16 -5.17 -0.27 7.31
C ARG A 16 -3.81 0.38 7.04
N ALA A 17 -3.67 1.02 5.90
CA ALA A 17 -2.46 1.72 5.49
C ALA A 17 -2.77 3.10 4.91
N TYR A 18 -1.75 3.96 4.98
CA TYR A 18 -1.77 5.31 4.46
C TYR A 18 -0.47 5.51 3.68
N ILE A 19 -0.58 5.95 2.43
CA ILE A 19 0.57 6.34 1.63
C ILE A 19 0.63 7.85 1.61
N LEU A 20 1.75 8.39 2.09
CA LEU A 20 2.03 9.81 2.13
C LEU A 20 2.90 10.21 0.95
N ASN A 21 2.51 11.25 0.24
CA ASN A 21 3.31 11.88 -0.81
C ASN A 21 3.26 13.41 -0.65
N ASP A 22 4.44 14.04 -0.74
CA ASP A 22 4.62 15.49 -0.60
C ASP A 22 3.91 16.12 0.62
N GLY A 23 3.99 15.44 1.77
CA GLY A 23 3.38 15.89 3.02
C GLY A 23 1.85 15.75 3.09
N SER A 24 1.22 15.11 2.10
CA SER A 24 -0.22 14.85 2.05
C SER A 24 -0.54 13.36 1.96
N ILE A 25 -1.75 12.97 2.38
CA ILE A 25 -2.24 11.60 2.17
C ILE A 25 -2.58 11.46 0.70
N MET A 26 -1.81 10.62 0.00
CA MET A 26 -2.03 10.28 -1.39
C MET A 26 -3.16 9.26 -1.54
N THR A 27 -3.12 8.21 -0.72
CA THR A 27 -4.15 7.17 -0.65
C THR A 27 -4.22 6.57 0.74
N GLU A 28 -5.40 6.13 1.15
CA GLU A 28 -5.65 5.46 2.42
C GLU A 28 -6.70 4.37 2.28
N GLY A 29 -6.56 3.28 3.02
CA GLY A 29 -7.48 2.16 2.91
C GLY A 29 -6.95 0.88 3.51
N THR A 30 -7.67 -0.21 3.28
CA THR A 30 -7.21 -1.58 3.50
C THR A 30 -6.07 -1.92 2.54
N PRO A 31 -5.22 -2.92 2.87
CA PRO A 31 -4.19 -3.40 1.94
C PRO A 31 -4.71 -3.76 0.55
N GLN A 32 -5.93 -4.29 0.47
CA GLN A 32 -6.62 -4.61 -0.78
C GLN A 32 -6.88 -3.35 -1.60
N GLU A 33 -7.52 -2.34 -1.01
CA GLU A 33 -7.82 -1.07 -1.66
C GLU A 33 -6.54 -0.37 -2.13
N ILE A 34 -5.49 -0.36 -1.30
CA ILE A 34 -4.18 0.21 -1.65
C ILE A 34 -3.49 -0.58 -2.78
N ALA A 35 -3.61 -1.90 -2.81
CA ALA A 35 -3.02 -2.74 -3.84
C ALA A 35 -3.70 -2.57 -5.22
N GLU A 36 -4.98 -2.22 -5.21
CA GLU A 36 -5.81 -1.97 -6.39
C GLU A 36 -5.78 -0.51 -6.85
N ASP A 37 -5.34 0.41 -5.99
CA ASP A 37 -5.21 1.84 -6.29
C ASP A 37 -4.18 2.07 -7.43
N PRO A 38 -4.61 2.62 -8.59
CA PRO A 38 -3.72 2.84 -9.73
C PRO A 38 -2.52 3.74 -9.42
N LEU A 39 -2.71 4.75 -8.57
CA LEU A 39 -1.67 5.70 -8.20
C LEU A 39 -0.66 5.06 -7.24
N ALA A 40 -1.13 4.25 -6.30
CA ALA A 40 -0.25 3.44 -5.46
C ALA A 40 0.58 2.44 -6.27
N ARG A 41 -0.03 1.84 -7.31
CA ARG A 41 0.66 0.93 -8.24
C ARG A 41 1.71 1.62 -9.09
N GLU A 42 1.41 2.79 -9.61
CA GLU A 42 2.35 3.56 -10.44
C GLU A 42 3.55 4.06 -9.62
N ILE A 43 3.32 4.58 -8.41
CA ILE A 43 4.33 5.30 -7.64
C ILE A 43 5.10 4.41 -6.65
N TYR A 44 4.44 3.43 -6.02
CA TYR A 44 5.02 2.68 -4.89
C TYR A 44 5.10 1.16 -5.09
N LEU A 45 4.09 0.54 -5.67
CA LEU A 45 4.00 -0.94 -5.72
C LEU A 45 4.61 -1.54 -7.00
N GLY A 46 4.53 -0.82 -8.11
CA GLY A 46 4.87 -1.30 -9.46
C GLY A 46 3.81 -2.20 -10.08
N GLU A 47 3.77 -2.28 -11.41
CA GLU A 47 2.74 -3.03 -12.17
C GLU A 47 2.74 -4.54 -11.87
N SER A 48 3.89 -5.10 -11.49
CA SER A 48 4.05 -6.53 -11.16
C SER A 48 3.59 -6.89 -9.74
N PHE A 49 3.11 -5.92 -8.95
CA PHE A 49 2.67 -6.20 -7.59
C PHE A 49 1.40 -7.05 -7.57
N LYS A 50 1.50 -8.20 -6.89
CA LYS A 50 0.38 -9.08 -6.56
C LYS A 50 0.41 -9.33 -5.06
N MET A 51 -0.69 -8.99 -4.41
CA MET A 51 -0.94 -9.40 -3.03
C MET A 51 -1.62 -10.76 -3.04
N ASP A 52 -1.10 -11.67 -2.22
CA ASP A 52 -1.76 -12.92 -1.96
C ASP A 52 -2.54 -12.78 -0.64
N PHE A 53 -3.83 -12.45 -0.74
CA PHE A 53 -4.72 -12.31 0.42
C PHE A 53 -5.25 -13.66 0.93
N THR A 54 -4.65 -14.76 0.46
CA THR A 54 -5.05 -16.11 0.87
C THR A 54 -4.66 -16.32 2.32
N LYS A 55 -5.67 -16.25 3.19
CA LYS A 55 -5.58 -16.63 4.60
C LYS A 55 -5.62 -18.14 4.77
#